data_AF-E4Y038-F1
#
_entry.id   AF-E4Y038-F1
#
_cell.length_a   1.000
_cell.length_b   1.000
_cell.length_c   1.000
_cell.angle_alpha   90.00
_cell.angle_beta   90.00
_cell.angle_gamma   90.00
#
_symmetry.space_group_name_H-M   'P 1'
#
loop_
_entity.id
_entity.type
_entity.pdbx_description
1 polymer ?
#
loop_
_entity_poly.entity_id
_entity_poly.type
_entity_poly.pdbx_seq_one_letter_code
_entity_poly.pdbx_strand_id
1 'polypeptide(L)'
;MKFSIQLLAAAQATHYRAGSYEYKPNGSTIQVRRTMGWRRGFAGYGVDGCTEDHVNNQVVSDPMITEQIFDLNTGTELVPFGQQGTAGTYIVSEIEQSEKLDPGVHYCFGHQYEEISISKPFAHRATGCCTIEMNDDDGVVYKDGRYQFLSYVYDLTNNSPSFRIPAIWYIMFGCPDQRLHLSPTDADGDNIKCRWATLSEADRMSREIGNFNSFQLDEDNCIVTYIPENDNFGAGIKPLAIQVEDFDSNGNIRSSMPAQFMATVWTPEMPDAGGNGSTGGGVSAQLFSLTPFAEPDDESHEHESRSSSRKFKFPRAWRARGRRQADFPPYCSGLPTFTGDTPADGTIIDVFNEIDVDFFALYMLDDDTNFDMDRIVFSTPAGMTCSQVDKVTGKSTCSWVPTPAQRLVGEFDLCAIAYDPLNRNTDQICVTLRPFTRNAGRPVDAIDLAINAWKKCNRCSVDILYPATLLTSGWDYPLPLNGECFANTDFEKAICECDKALANALANEDSPNPAYQNYDEKECSVCGGSSLQKNVDIFFDGSLNLFFFKCLQDTLLYRNSSFGLPKIRNS
;
A
#
# COMPACT_ATOMS: atom_id res chain seq x y z
N MET A 1 27.41 -5.99 16.27
CA MET A 1 27.30 -5.61 17.70
C MET A 1 25.81 -5.55 17.98
N LYS A 2 25.25 -6.41 18.83
CA LYS A 2 23.83 -6.32 19.18
C LYS A 2 23.66 -5.06 20.02
N PHE A 3 22.84 -4.11 19.57
CA PHE A 3 22.45 -2.96 20.39
C PHE A 3 21.88 -3.51 21.68
N SER A 4 22.68 -3.38 22.75
CA SER A 4 22.40 -4.00 24.04
C SER A 4 21.89 -2.89 24.93
N ILE A 5 20.58 -2.86 25.15
CA ILE A 5 19.96 -2.14 26.26
C ILE A 5 19.31 -3.22 27.12
N GLN A 6 19.83 -3.40 28.33
CA GLN A 6 19.29 -4.36 29.29
C GLN A 6 17.94 -3.86 29.80
N LEU A 7 16.91 -4.67 29.55
CA LEU A 7 15.57 -4.56 30.09
C LEU A 7 15.59 -4.60 31.62
N LEU A 8 15.00 -3.59 32.27
CA LEU A 8 14.05 -3.86 33.35
C LEU A 8 12.66 -3.45 32.86
N ALA A 9 11.82 -4.47 32.70
CA ALA A 9 10.42 -4.35 32.41
C ALA A 9 9.68 -3.63 33.55
N ALA A 10 8.99 -2.54 33.21
CA ALA A 10 7.87 -2.04 33.99
C ALA A 10 6.75 -1.67 33.02
N ALA A 11 5.65 -2.41 33.14
CA ALA A 11 4.40 -2.26 32.42
C ALA A 11 3.89 -0.81 32.36
N GLN A 12 3.84 -0.20 31.17
CA GLN A 12 2.86 0.83 30.76
C GLN A 12 2.55 0.62 29.26
N ALA A 13 1.31 0.87 28.84
CA ALA A 13 0.63 0.20 27.73
C ALA A 13 0.98 0.79 26.34
N THR A 14 1.36 -0.04 25.35
CA THR A 14 1.67 0.41 23.98
C THR A 14 1.09 -0.53 22.92
N HIS A 15 -0.05 -0.18 22.30
CA HIS A 15 -0.81 -1.13 21.48
C HIS A 15 -1.03 -0.62 20.06
N TYR A 16 -1.65 0.54 19.90
CA TYR A 16 -2.01 1.09 18.58
C TYR A 16 -0.84 1.84 17.93
N ARG A 17 -0.70 1.73 16.61
CA ARG A 17 0.34 2.41 15.82
C ARG A 17 -0.20 3.15 14.61
N ALA A 18 -1.16 2.54 13.92
CA ALA A 18 -1.71 3.11 12.70
C ALA A 18 -3.14 2.61 12.44
N GLY A 19 -3.90 3.37 11.67
CA GLY A 19 -5.23 3.00 11.22
C GLY A 19 -5.83 3.94 10.19
N SER A 20 -6.62 3.38 9.28
CA SER A 20 -7.39 4.12 8.28
C SER A 20 -8.65 3.37 7.86
N TYR A 21 -9.55 4.11 7.19
CA TYR A 21 -10.72 3.57 6.52
C TYR A 21 -10.75 3.95 5.05
N GLU A 22 -11.31 3.05 4.25
CA GLU A 22 -11.78 3.33 2.89
C GLU A 22 -13.15 2.69 2.72
N TYR A 23 -14.04 3.33 1.96
CA TYR A 23 -15.39 2.86 1.69
C TYR A 23 -15.62 2.74 0.19
N LYS A 24 -16.31 1.67 -0.19
CA LYS A 24 -16.78 1.46 -1.57
C LYS A 24 -18.26 1.04 -1.54
N PRO A 25 -19.15 1.72 -2.27
CA PRO A 25 -20.52 1.29 -2.43
C PRO A 25 -20.57 -0.12 -3.04
N ASN A 26 -21.38 -1.02 -2.46
CA ASN A 26 -21.55 -2.40 -2.94
C ASN A 26 -23.05 -2.76 -2.99
N GLY A 27 -23.74 -2.23 -3.99
CA GLY A 27 -25.18 -2.42 -4.13
C GLY A 27 -25.98 -1.75 -3.00
N SER A 28 -26.51 -2.54 -2.07
CA SER A 28 -27.26 -2.04 -0.90
C SER A 28 -26.42 -1.98 0.39
N THR A 29 -25.17 -2.42 0.33
CA THR A 29 -24.21 -2.34 1.43
C THR A 29 -23.06 -1.43 1.05
N ILE A 30 -22.24 -1.09 2.04
CA ILE A 30 -20.99 -0.38 1.83
C ILE A 30 -19.89 -1.30 2.33
N GLN A 31 -18.93 -1.59 1.45
CA GLN A 31 -17.72 -2.26 1.83
C GLN A 31 -16.81 -1.27 2.53
N VAL A 32 -16.39 -1.58 3.76
CA VAL A 32 -15.32 -0.86 4.46
C VAL A 32 -14.05 -1.68 4.39
N ARG A 33 -12.97 -1.04 3.95
CA ARG A 33 -11.61 -1.53 4.20
C ARG A 33 -11.09 -0.82 5.43
N ARG A 34 -10.69 -1.61 6.42
CA ARG A 34 -10.03 -1.14 7.62
C ARG A 34 -8.57 -1.54 7.57
N THR A 35 -7.68 -0.58 7.73
CA THR A 35 -6.24 -0.83 7.89
C THR A 35 -5.88 -0.59 9.35
N MET A 36 -5.02 -1.43 9.93
CA MET A 36 -4.59 -1.30 11.33
C MET A 36 -3.13 -1.72 11.53
N GLY A 37 -2.46 -1.03 12.45
CA GLY A 37 -1.11 -1.32 12.90
C GLY A 37 -1.04 -1.43 14.42
N TRP A 38 -0.43 -2.51 14.90
CA TRP A 38 -0.34 -2.83 16.32
C TRP A 38 1.05 -3.29 16.73
N ARG A 39 1.43 -3.07 17.99
CA ARG A 39 2.60 -3.77 18.56
C ARG A 39 2.42 -5.28 18.47
N ARG A 40 3.47 -6.01 18.08
CA ARG A 40 3.39 -7.43 17.74
C ARG A 40 2.74 -8.30 18.82
N GLY A 41 3.22 -8.24 20.05
CA GLY A 41 2.69 -9.02 21.17
C GLY A 41 1.26 -8.64 21.62
N PHE A 42 0.66 -7.62 21.01
CA PHE A 42 -0.67 -7.09 21.32
C PHE A 42 -1.53 -6.94 20.08
N ALA A 43 -1.25 -7.74 19.05
CA ALA A 43 -1.85 -7.60 17.73
C ALA A 43 -3.15 -8.40 17.53
N GLY A 44 -3.69 -9.03 18.58
CA GLY A 44 -4.91 -9.85 18.51
C GLY A 44 -4.68 -11.28 18.04
N TYR A 45 -3.45 -11.79 18.16
CA TYR A 45 -3.02 -13.12 17.69
C TYR A 45 -2.47 -14.01 18.81
N GLY A 46 -2.91 -13.78 20.05
CA GLY A 46 -2.42 -14.50 21.22
C GLY A 46 -1.04 -14.04 21.70
N VAL A 47 -0.39 -14.91 22.48
CA VAL A 47 0.80 -14.56 23.29
C VAL A 47 2.05 -14.29 22.45
N ASP A 48 2.19 -14.98 21.32
CA ASP A 48 3.33 -14.85 20.41
C ASP A 48 3.15 -13.69 19.42
N GLY A 49 2.00 -13.02 19.44
CA GLY A 49 1.65 -11.97 18.48
C GLY A 49 1.40 -12.52 17.08
N CYS A 50 1.46 -11.65 16.06
CA CYS A 50 1.36 -12.12 14.68
C CYS A 50 2.60 -12.94 14.29
N THR A 51 2.39 -13.87 13.36
CA THR A 51 3.40 -14.81 12.84
C THR A 51 3.20 -14.96 11.34
N GLU A 52 4.20 -15.50 10.65
CA GLU A 52 4.11 -15.78 9.22
C GLU A 52 2.95 -16.74 8.89
N ASP A 53 2.63 -17.66 9.80
CA ASP A 53 1.47 -18.55 9.64
C ASP A 53 0.15 -17.78 9.64
N HIS A 54 0.04 -16.69 10.40
CA HIS A 54 -1.15 -15.83 10.37
C HIS A 54 -1.29 -15.10 9.02
N VAL A 55 -0.17 -14.64 8.45
CA VAL A 55 -0.14 -14.01 7.11
C VAL A 55 -0.53 -15.02 6.04
N ASN A 56 0.16 -16.17 6.00
CA ASN A 56 -0.04 -17.21 5.01
C ASN A 56 -1.45 -17.80 5.01
N ASN A 57 -2.06 -17.93 6.18
CA ASN A 57 -3.41 -18.49 6.32
C ASN A 57 -4.51 -17.42 6.42
N GLN A 58 -4.19 -16.14 6.24
CA GLN A 58 -5.12 -15.01 6.32
C GLN A 58 -6.00 -15.04 7.59
N VAL A 59 -5.36 -15.30 8.74
CA VAL A 59 -6.07 -15.45 10.01
C VAL A 59 -6.59 -14.09 10.47
N VAL A 60 -7.89 -14.01 10.75
CA VAL A 60 -8.54 -12.83 11.32
C VAL A 60 -8.14 -12.69 12.78
N SER A 61 -7.72 -11.49 13.20
CA SER A 61 -7.37 -11.19 14.59
C SER A 61 -8.59 -11.23 15.52
N ASP A 62 -8.34 -11.30 16.83
CA ASP A 62 -9.33 -10.88 17.81
C ASP A 62 -9.70 -9.38 17.64
N PRO A 63 -10.88 -8.92 18.10
CA PRO A 63 -11.25 -7.51 18.08
C PRO A 63 -10.23 -6.62 18.80
N MET A 64 -9.66 -5.67 18.06
CA MET A 64 -8.60 -4.78 18.52
C MET A 64 -9.09 -3.39 18.93
N ILE A 65 -10.19 -2.94 18.33
CA ILE A 65 -10.76 -1.61 18.54
C ILE A 65 -12.26 -1.68 18.78
N THR A 66 -12.78 -0.68 19.49
CA THR A 66 -14.22 -0.49 19.65
C THR A 66 -14.71 0.45 18.57
N GLU A 67 -15.53 -0.07 17.67
CA GLU A 67 -16.12 0.65 16.55
C GLU A 67 -17.62 0.84 16.71
N GLN A 68 -18.09 2.02 16.32
CA GLN A 68 -19.51 2.37 16.36
C GLN A 68 -19.83 3.32 15.20
N ILE A 69 -21.02 3.17 14.62
CA ILE A 69 -21.48 4.02 13.52
C ILE A 69 -22.65 4.87 14.00
N PHE A 70 -22.60 6.17 13.72
CA PHE A 70 -23.58 7.17 14.14
C PHE A 70 -24.18 7.89 12.94
N ASP A 71 -25.46 8.24 13.01
CA ASP A 71 -26.13 9.10 12.04
C ASP A 71 -25.57 10.52 12.11
N LEU A 72 -25.10 11.08 10.98
CA LEU A 72 -24.47 12.41 10.98
C LEU A 72 -25.40 13.54 11.40
N ASN A 73 -26.69 13.42 11.11
CA ASN A 73 -27.65 14.49 11.32
C ASN A 73 -28.19 14.49 12.76
N THR A 74 -28.36 13.30 13.35
CA THR A 74 -29.00 13.14 14.66
C THR A 74 -28.04 12.74 15.77
N GLY A 75 -26.84 12.23 15.44
CA GLY A 75 -25.91 11.65 16.40
C GLY A 75 -26.37 10.32 17.00
N THR A 76 -27.47 9.74 16.49
CA THR A 76 -27.99 8.46 16.99
C THR A 76 -27.10 7.31 16.53
N GLU A 77 -26.81 6.36 17.41
CA GLU A 77 -26.09 5.13 17.03
C GLU A 77 -26.93 4.32 16.04
N LEU A 78 -26.33 4.01 14.89
CA LEU A 78 -26.91 3.21 13.81
C LEU A 78 -26.44 1.76 13.87
N VAL A 79 -25.14 1.55 14.15
CA VAL A 79 -24.54 0.23 14.27
C VAL A 79 -23.69 0.19 15.55
N PRO A 80 -24.07 -0.63 16.55
CA PRO A 80 -23.31 -0.79 17.78
C PRO A 80 -22.09 -1.68 17.57
N PHE A 81 -21.13 -1.58 18.50
CA PHE A 81 -19.91 -2.38 18.51
C PHE A 81 -20.17 -3.90 18.42
N GLY A 82 -19.31 -4.58 17.66
CA GLY A 82 -19.32 -6.03 17.51
C GLY A 82 -20.39 -6.55 16.54
N GLN A 83 -21.08 -5.65 15.83
CA GLN A 83 -21.94 -6.01 14.70
C GLN A 83 -21.13 -6.04 13.40
N GLN A 84 -21.74 -6.59 12.35
CA GLN A 84 -21.13 -6.65 11.02
C GLN A 84 -20.63 -5.27 10.57
N GLY A 85 -19.34 -5.18 10.22
CA GLY A 85 -18.68 -3.95 9.81
C GLY A 85 -18.19 -3.05 10.95
N THR A 86 -18.38 -3.47 12.21
CA THR A 86 -17.88 -2.81 13.43
C THR A 86 -17.19 -3.81 14.37
N ALA A 87 -16.65 -4.89 13.81
CA ALA A 87 -16.00 -5.95 14.60
C ALA A 87 -14.64 -5.49 15.14
N GLY A 88 -14.01 -4.48 14.52
CA GLY A 88 -12.70 -3.99 14.92
C GLY A 88 -11.58 -5.01 14.76
N THR A 89 -11.69 -5.96 13.81
CA THR A 89 -10.67 -6.96 13.49
C THR A 89 -9.89 -6.60 12.23
N TYR A 90 -8.73 -7.22 12.03
CA TYR A 90 -7.96 -7.17 10.78
C TYR A 90 -7.28 -8.51 10.46
N ILE A 91 -6.76 -8.61 9.24
CA ILE A 91 -5.85 -9.68 8.83
C ILE A 91 -4.47 -9.07 8.67
N VAL A 92 -3.47 -9.59 9.39
CA VAL A 92 -2.07 -9.19 9.25
C VAL A 92 -1.55 -9.58 7.86
N SER A 93 -0.91 -8.62 7.21
CA SER A 93 -0.24 -8.81 5.91
C SER A 93 1.25 -8.48 5.98
N GLU A 94 1.70 -7.80 7.04
CA GLU A 94 3.06 -7.35 7.24
C GLU A 94 3.48 -7.52 8.71
N ILE A 95 4.71 -7.97 8.91
CA ILE A 95 5.31 -8.17 10.23
C ILE A 95 6.71 -7.55 10.24
N GLU A 96 6.98 -6.67 11.21
CA GLU A 96 8.35 -6.25 11.50
C GLU A 96 9.07 -7.33 12.30
N GLN A 97 10.15 -7.87 11.72
CA GLN A 97 10.92 -8.99 12.28
C GLN A 97 12.43 -8.70 12.32
N SER A 98 12.87 -7.46 12.09
CA SER A 98 14.30 -7.11 12.13
C SER A 98 14.91 -7.49 13.48
N GLU A 99 15.92 -8.37 13.42
CA GLU A 99 16.70 -8.76 14.59
C GLU A 99 17.55 -7.62 15.16
N LYS A 100 17.73 -6.53 14.39
CA LYS A 100 18.44 -5.33 14.84
C LYS A 100 17.57 -4.43 15.71
N LEU A 101 16.26 -4.57 15.62
CA LEU A 101 15.29 -3.80 16.40
C LEU A 101 14.90 -4.56 17.67
N ASP A 102 14.59 -3.81 18.73
CA ASP A 102 14.06 -4.39 19.96
C ASP A 102 12.70 -5.09 19.70
N PRO A 103 12.45 -6.30 20.22
CA PRO A 103 11.16 -6.98 20.03
C PRO A 103 9.94 -6.17 20.49
N GLY A 104 10.10 -5.25 21.44
CA GLY A 104 9.07 -4.33 21.90
C GLY A 104 8.59 -3.34 20.83
N VAL A 105 9.39 -3.14 19.78
CA VAL A 105 9.14 -2.15 18.72
C VAL A 105 8.59 -2.79 17.46
N HIS A 106 8.67 -4.13 17.39
CA HIS A 106 8.04 -4.93 16.35
C HIS A 106 6.53 -4.69 16.31
N TYR A 107 5.99 -4.75 15.11
CA TYR A 107 4.58 -4.48 14.85
C TYR A 107 3.99 -5.49 13.87
N CYS A 108 2.67 -5.57 13.89
CA CYS A 108 1.83 -6.25 12.91
C CYS A 108 1.02 -5.18 12.20
N PHE A 109 0.99 -5.23 10.88
CA PHE A 109 0.24 -4.30 10.07
C PHE A 109 -0.56 -5.06 9.03
N GLY A 110 -1.78 -4.60 8.75
CA GLY A 110 -2.64 -5.26 7.80
C GLY A 110 -4.00 -4.64 7.69
N HIS A 111 -4.91 -5.36 7.05
CA HIS A 111 -6.22 -4.83 6.70
C HIS A 111 -7.29 -5.91 6.66
N GLN A 112 -8.55 -5.50 6.67
CA GLN A 112 -9.69 -6.39 6.45
C GLN A 112 -10.83 -5.64 5.77
N TYR A 113 -11.55 -6.36 4.92
CA TYR A 113 -12.77 -5.90 4.28
C TYR A 113 -13.98 -6.43 5.04
N GLU A 114 -14.95 -5.56 5.30
CA GLU A 114 -16.23 -5.91 5.88
C GLU A 114 -17.36 -5.18 5.17
N GLU A 115 -18.57 -5.73 5.21
CA GLU A 115 -19.75 -5.11 4.61
C GLU A 115 -20.63 -4.51 5.71
N ILE A 116 -21.01 -3.25 5.55
CA ILE A 116 -21.93 -2.52 6.45
C ILE A 116 -23.26 -2.31 5.72
N SER A 117 -24.37 -2.61 6.38
CA SER A 117 -25.71 -2.28 5.87
C SER A 117 -26.18 -0.95 6.44
N ILE A 118 -26.10 0.13 5.64
CA ILE A 118 -26.49 1.48 6.05
C ILE A 118 -27.10 2.25 4.89
N SER A 119 -28.11 3.07 5.18
CA SER A 119 -28.88 3.81 4.17
C SER A 119 -28.95 5.31 4.43
N LYS A 120 -28.15 5.81 5.37
CA LYS A 120 -28.06 7.22 5.73
C LYS A 120 -26.61 7.67 5.86
N PRO A 121 -26.32 8.96 5.63
CA PRO A 121 -25.02 9.55 5.94
C PRO A 121 -24.59 9.27 7.39
N PHE A 122 -23.32 8.90 7.59
CA PHE A 122 -22.84 8.40 8.87
C PHE A 122 -21.42 8.83 9.24
N ALA A 123 -21.15 8.85 10.54
CA ALA A 123 -19.83 8.93 11.12
C ALA A 123 -19.44 7.55 11.66
N HIS A 124 -18.27 7.04 11.29
CA HIS A 124 -17.73 5.80 11.83
C HIS A 124 -16.58 6.11 12.77
N ARG A 125 -16.78 5.80 14.05
CA ARG A 125 -15.84 6.09 15.13
C ARG A 125 -15.14 4.81 15.56
N ALA A 126 -13.82 4.77 15.41
CA ALA A 126 -12.96 3.84 16.12
C ALA A 126 -12.43 4.49 17.41
N THR A 127 -12.45 3.75 18.50
CA THR A 127 -11.82 4.15 19.76
C THR A 127 -11.10 2.97 20.38
N GLY A 128 -10.07 3.27 21.16
CA GLY A 128 -9.52 2.27 22.05
C GLY A 128 -8.46 2.83 22.98
N CYS A 129 -7.83 1.91 23.70
CA CYS A 129 -6.62 2.17 24.46
C CYS A 129 -5.63 1.05 24.14
N CYS A 130 -4.32 1.30 24.05
CA CYS A 130 -3.64 2.58 24.28
C CYS A 130 -2.66 2.87 23.14
N THR A 131 -2.49 4.15 22.81
CA THR A 131 -1.39 4.63 21.97
C THR A 131 -0.08 4.67 22.78
N ILE A 132 1.04 4.99 22.14
CA ILE A 132 2.36 5.02 22.76
C ILE A 132 2.71 6.42 23.30
N GLU A 133 3.73 6.51 24.17
CA GLU A 133 4.26 7.81 24.59
C GLU A 133 4.82 8.57 23.39
N MET A 134 4.55 9.87 23.33
CA MET A 134 4.94 10.74 22.23
C MET A 134 5.72 11.94 22.73
N ASN A 135 6.55 12.51 21.85
CA ASN A 135 7.37 13.67 22.13
C ASN A 135 7.03 14.76 21.12
N ASP A 136 6.80 15.97 21.59
CA ASP A 136 6.72 17.12 20.69
C ASP A 136 8.11 17.62 20.26
N ASP A 137 8.13 18.69 19.47
CA ASP A 137 9.36 19.28 18.93
C ASP A 137 10.28 19.89 19.99
N ASP A 138 9.80 20.11 21.21
CA ASP A 138 10.58 20.63 22.34
C ASP A 138 10.94 19.54 23.35
N GLY A 139 10.55 18.29 23.09
CA GLY A 139 10.82 17.12 23.92
C GLY A 139 9.81 16.92 25.06
N VAL A 140 8.69 17.65 25.04
CA VAL A 140 7.60 17.44 26.01
C VAL A 140 6.98 16.08 25.77
N VAL A 141 6.89 15.29 26.84
CA VAL A 141 6.33 13.93 26.80
C VAL A 141 4.82 13.96 27.00
N TYR A 142 4.12 13.39 26.04
CA TYR A 142 2.70 13.07 26.10
C TYR A 142 2.56 11.58 26.41
N LYS A 143 2.13 11.28 27.63
CA LYS A 143 1.95 9.91 28.09
C LYS A 143 0.97 9.12 27.22
N ASP A 144 1.10 7.80 27.28
CA ASP A 144 0.17 6.87 26.67
C ASP A 144 -1.29 7.23 26.98
N GLY A 145 -2.16 6.98 26.01
CA GLY A 145 -3.53 7.45 26.12
C GLY A 145 -4.49 6.81 25.14
N ARG A 146 -5.73 7.29 25.21
CA ARG A 146 -6.77 6.91 24.26
C ARG A 146 -6.43 7.47 22.89
N TYR A 147 -6.72 6.67 21.87
CA TYR A 147 -6.75 7.15 20.51
C TYR A 147 -8.18 7.03 20.01
N GLN A 148 -8.50 7.86 19.03
CA GLN A 148 -9.68 7.70 18.21
C GLN A 148 -9.32 8.03 16.77
N PHE A 149 -10.08 7.49 15.83
CA PHE A 149 -10.09 8.00 14.47
C PHE A 149 -11.52 7.93 13.92
N LEU A 150 -11.94 9.04 13.34
CA LEU A 150 -13.31 9.27 12.90
C LEU A 150 -13.31 9.47 11.38
N SER A 151 -14.20 8.76 10.69
CA SER A 151 -14.50 9.00 9.29
C SER A 151 -15.91 9.53 9.12
N TYR A 152 -16.13 10.31 8.06
CA TYR A 152 -17.43 10.86 7.69
C TYR A 152 -17.78 10.43 6.26
N VAL A 153 -19.00 9.92 6.07
CA VAL A 153 -19.53 9.56 4.76
C VAL A 153 -20.85 10.31 4.57
N TYR A 154 -20.82 11.32 3.71
CA TYR A 154 -21.98 12.17 3.38
C TYR A 154 -22.75 11.63 2.18
N ASP A 155 -22.04 11.07 1.20
CA ASP A 155 -22.62 10.46 0.00
C ASP A 155 -22.35 8.95 0.01
N LEU A 156 -23.41 8.14 0.07
CA LEU A 156 -23.32 6.68 0.10
C LEU A 156 -23.14 6.05 -1.29
N THR A 157 -23.26 6.86 -2.34
CA THR A 157 -23.09 6.42 -3.73
C THR A 157 -21.71 6.73 -4.28
N ASN A 158 -20.89 7.46 -3.52
CA ASN A 158 -19.51 7.76 -3.85
C ASN A 158 -18.55 6.73 -3.23
N ASN A 159 -17.51 6.39 -3.97
CA ASN A 159 -16.32 5.78 -3.39
C ASN A 159 -15.62 6.83 -2.52
N SER A 160 -15.02 6.40 -1.42
CA SER A 160 -14.10 7.27 -0.72
C SER A 160 -12.72 7.22 -1.39
N PRO A 161 -11.85 8.20 -1.14
CA PRO A 161 -10.44 8.10 -1.50
C PRO A 161 -9.81 6.81 -0.98
N SER A 162 -8.99 6.18 -1.81
CA SER A 162 -8.11 5.08 -1.42
C SER A 162 -6.69 5.60 -1.27
N PHE A 163 -6.00 5.18 -0.22
CA PHE A 163 -4.63 5.61 0.04
C PHE A 163 -3.91 4.59 0.93
N ARG A 164 -2.59 4.71 1.02
CA ARG A 164 -1.77 3.83 1.85
C ARG A 164 -1.10 4.64 2.93
N ILE A 165 -1.09 4.07 4.14
CA ILE A 165 -0.34 4.61 5.27
C ILE A 165 0.73 3.59 5.64
N PRO A 166 1.92 4.04 6.06
CA PRO A 166 2.88 3.14 6.70
C PRO A 166 2.38 2.81 8.12
N ALA A 167 2.82 1.67 8.66
CA ALA A 167 2.65 1.40 10.08
C ALA A 167 3.38 2.46 10.93
N ILE A 168 4.60 2.82 10.50
CA ILE A 168 5.46 3.86 11.11
C ILE A 168 6.28 4.50 9.99
N TRP A 169 6.37 5.82 9.99
CA TRP A 169 7.29 6.56 9.13
C TRP A 169 8.60 6.86 9.89
N TYR A 170 9.72 6.36 9.41
CA TYR A 170 11.03 6.63 10.02
C TYR A 170 11.68 7.86 9.38
N ILE A 171 12.20 8.75 10.22
CA ILE A 171 12.74 10.05 9.82
C ILE A 171 14.13 10.21 10.43
N MET A 172 15.09 10.55 9.59
CA MET A 172 16.45 10.89 10.00
C MET A 172 16.51 12.36 10.40
N PHE A 173 16.81 12.64 11.66
CA PHE A 173 16.92 14.02 12.14
C PHE A 173 17.93 14.83 11.32
N GLY A 174 17.64 16.09 11.02
CA GLY A 174 18.59 16.97 10.31
C GLY A 174 18.75 16.71 8.80
N CYS A 175 18.16 15.66 8.24
CA CYS A 175 18.15 15.45 6.79
C CYS A 175 17.00 16.23 6.13
N PRO A 176 17.29 17.02 5.08
CA PRO A 176 16.29 17.80 4.37
C PRO A 176 15.42 16.90 3.47
N ASP A 177 14.31 17.46 2.99
CA ASP A 177 13.48 16.89 1.92
C ASP A 177 12.91 15.48 2.19
N GLN A 178 12.82 15.05 3.44
CA GLN A 178 12.13 13.82 3.80
C GLN A 178 10.61 14.03 3.73
N ARG A 179 9.97 13.31 2.80
CA ARG A 179 8.55 13.45 2.49
C ARG A 179 7.86 12.10 2.54
N LEU A 180 6.60 12.12 2.96
CA LEU A 180 5.70 10.99 2.84
C LEU A 180 4.54 11.40 1.93
N HIS A 181 4.44 10.72 0.80
CA HIS A 181 3.37 10.90 -0.17
C HIS A 181 2.25 9.92 0.15
N LEU A 182 1.08 10.41 0.56
CA LEU A 182 -0.10 9.55 0.75
C LEU A 182 -0.74 9.13 -0.58
N SER A 183 -0.52 9.94 -1.63
CA SER A 183 -0.96 9.72 -3.01
C SER A 183 -2.38 9.13 -3.11
N PRO A 184 -3.39 9.80 -2.53
CA PRO A 184 -4.75 9.28 -2.56
C PRO A 184 -5.28 9.26 -3.99
N THR A 185 -6.06 8.22 -4.29
CA THR A 185 -6.78 8.06 -5.55
C THR A 185 -8.27 7.99 -5.29
N ASP A 186 -9.06 8.55 -6.20
CA ASP A 186 -10.51 8.46 -6.15
C ASP A 186 -11.02 7.79 -7.43
N ALA A 187 -11.90 6.81 -7.26
CA ALA A 187 -12.41 6.00 -8.36
C ALA A 187 -13.45 6.76 -9.20
N ASP A 188 -14.10 7.77 -8.62
CA ASP A 188 -15.13 8.58 -9.26
C ASP A 188 -14.53 9.82 -9.97
N GLY A 189 -13.23 10.06 -9.77
CA GLY A 189 -12.50 11.19 -10.35
C GLY A 189 -12.79 12.52 -9.65
N ASP A 190 -13.29 12.47 -8.41
CA ASP A 190 -13.54 13.65 -7.59
C ASP A 190 -12.22 14.30 -7.13
N ASN A 191 -12.32 15.55 -6.68
CA ASN A 191 -11.15 16.30 -6.24
C ASN A 191 -10.81 15.95 -4.79
N ILE A 192 -9.57 15.53 -4.53
CA ILE A 192 -9.11 15.11 -3.21
C ILE A 192 -8.26 16.20 -2.60
N LYS A 193 -8.44 16.46 -1.30
CA LYS A 193 -7.53 17.28 -0.51
C LYS A 193 -7.27 16.64 0.84
N CYS A 194 -6.22 17.06 1.51
CA CYS A 194 -5.87 16.62 2.85
C CYS A 194 -5.84 17.77 3.82
N ARG A 195 -6.15 17.49 5.09
CA ARG A 195 -5.94 18.42 6.19
C ARG A 195 -5.52 17.68 7.45
N TRP A 196 -4.97 18.39 8.42
CA TRP A 196 -4.75 17.81 9.75
C TRP A 196 -6.08 17.45 10.41
N ALA A 197 -6.12 16.30 11.08
CA ALA A 197 -7.24 15.89 11.90
C ALA A 197 -7.30 16.70 13.20
N THR A 198 -8.50 17.12 13.56
CA THR A 198 -8.77 17.86 14.79
C THR A 198 -8.62 16.99 16.04
N LEU A 199 -8.53 17.60 17.22
CA LEU A 199 -8.52 16.85 18.48
C LEU A 199 -9.75 15.95 18.67
N SER A 200 -10.92 16.38 18.20
CA SER A 200 -12.15 15.57 18.25
C SER A 200 -12.16 14.39 17.29
N GLU A 201 -11.37 14.44 16.21
CA GLU A 201 -11.29 13.36 15.23
C GLU A 201 -10.19 12.35 15.58
N ALA A 202 -9.12 12.78 16.27
CA ALA A 202 -7.92 11.97 16.50
C ALA A 202 -7.51 11.75 17.98
N ASP A 203 -8.09 12.48 18.94
CA ASP A 203 -7.70 12.46 20.37
C ASP A 203 -6.18 12.62 20.54
N ARG A 204 -5.49 11.72 21.26
CA ARG A 204 -4.04 11.79 21.50
C ARG A 204 -3.17 11.62 20.26
N MET A 205 -3.77 11.30 19.11
CA MET A 205 -3.06 11.25 17.84
C MET A 205 -3.18 12.57 17.07
N SER A 206 -3.92 13.56 17.58
CA SER A 206 -4.00 14.87 16.94
C SER A 206 -2.71 15.65 17.15
N ARG A 207 -2.30 16.39 16.12
CA ARG A 207 -1.25 17.41 16.22
C ARG A 207 -1.59 18.50 17.26
N GLU A 208 -2.87 18.73 17.56
CA GLU A 208 -3.29 19.80 18.49
C GLU A 208 -2.88 19.55 19.95
N ILE A 209 -2.41 18.35 20.31
CA ILE A 209 -1.98 18.07 21.69
C ILE A 209 -0.68 18.80 22.06
N GLY A 210 0.15 19.16 21.09
CA GLY A 210 1.50 19.68 21.34
C GLY A 210 2.12 20.43 20.16
N ASN A 211 3.41 20.75 20.30
CA ASN A 211 4.16 21.47 19.27
C ASN A 211 4.74 20.50 18.23
N PHE A 212 4.07 20.33 17.09
CA PHE A 212 4.57 19.50 15.96
C PHE A 212 4.74 20.34 14.68
N ASN A 213 5.37 21.50 14.81
CA ASN A 213 5.70 22.40 13.71
C ASN A 213 6.84 21.90 12.81
N SER A 214 7.52 20.83 13.20
CA SER A 214 8.39 20.03 12.35
C SER A 214 7.67 19.32 11.21
N PHE A 215 6.33 19.23 11.22
CA PHE A 215 5.57 18.69 10.09
C PHE A 215 4.77 19.76 9.36
N GLN A 216 4.92 19.78 8.04
CA GLN A 216 4.09 20.55 7.13
C GLN A 216 3.29 19.59 6.25
N LEU A 217 2.02 19.91 6.01
CA LEU A 217 1.16 19.19 5.08
C LEU A 217 0.94 20.09 3.86
N ASP A 218 1.24 19.57 2.68
CA ASP A 218 0.68 20.07 1.44
C ASP A 218 -0.74 19.51 1.30
N GLU A 219 -1.73 20.38 1.52
CA GLU A 219 -3.14 20.02 1.55
C GLU A 219 -3.67 19.62 0.16
N ASP A 220 -3.12 20.16 -0.92
CA ASP A 220 -3.60 19.87 -2.28
C ASP A 220 -3.01 18.58 -2.84
N ASN A 221 -1.77 18.24 -2.46
CA ASN A 221 -1.09 17.03 -2.95
C ASN A 221 -1.02 15.90 -1.92
N CYS A 222 -1.50 16.13 -0.69
CA CYS A 222 -1.46 15.16 0.41
C CYS A 222 -0.04 14.66 0.74
N ILE A 223 0.92 15.58 0.76
CA ILE A 223 2.34 15.29 1.05
C ILE A 223 2.70 15.83 2.43
N VAL A 224 3.18 14.97 3.31
CA VAL A 224 3.73 15.37 4.61
C VAL A 224 5.24 15.57 4.45
N THR A 225 5.73 16.76 4.81
CA THR A 225 7.16 17.09 4.79
C THR A 225 7.67 17.30 6.20
N TYR A 226 8.80 16.66 6.52
CA TYR A 226 9.52 16.91 7.77
C TYR A 226 10.51 18.07 7.60
N ILE A 227 10.44 19.03 8.52
CA ILE A 227 11.24 20.25 8.57
C ILE A 227 12.16 20.16 9.80
N PRO A 228 13.41 19.71 9.64
CA PRO A 228 14.29 19.46 10.77
C PRO A 228 14.62 20.72 11.58
N GLU A 229 14.58 21.90 10.98
CA GLU A 229 14.88 23.17 11.66
C GLU A 229 13.87 23.52 12.75
N ASN A 230 12.67 22.95 12.70
CA ASN A 230 11.61 23.18 13.67
C ASN A 230 11.58 22.11 14.78
N ASP A 231 12.39 21.06 14.69
CA ASP A 231 12.46 19.99 15.68
C ASP A 231 13.64 20.19 16.64
N ASN A 232 13.42 20.95 17.72
CA ASN A 232 14.46 21.25 18.71
C ASN A 232 14.92 20.00 19.48
N PHE A 233 14.05 19.02 19.62
CA PHE A 233 14.32 17.77 20.32
C PHE A 233 15.08 16.78 19.46
N GLY A 234 14.71 16.67 18.17
CA GLY A 234 15.44 15.89 17.17
C GLY A 234 15.43 14.37 17.38
N ALA A 235 14.46 13.88 18.15
CA ALA A 235 14.27 12.45 18.42
C ALA A 235 12.80 12.16 18.81
N GLY A 236 12.47 10.88 18.98
CA GLY A 236 11.21 10.45 19.59
C GLY A 236 10.08 10.22 18.58
N ILE A 237 8.89 9.98 19.12
CA ILE A 237 7.72 9.55 18.35
C ILE A 237 6.72 10.69 18.29
N LYS A 238 6.27 11.01 17.09
CA LYS A 238 5.34 12.10 16.81
C LYS A 238 4.09 11.54 16.13
N PRO A 239 2.87 11.95 16.53
CA PRO A 239 1.65 11.50 15.88
C PRO A 239 1.43 12.19 14.54
N LEU A 240 0.89 11.46 13.58
CA LEU A 240 0.39 11.99 12.32
C LEU A 240 -1.05 11.53 12.16
N ALA A 241 -1.98 12.49 12.18
CA ALA A 241 -3.39 12.24 11.92
C ALA A 241 -3.90 13.24 10.90
N ILE A 242 -4.31 12.73 9.74
CA ILE A 242 -4.73 13.49 8.56
C ILE A 242 -6.14 13.03 8.18
N GLN A 243 -6.95 13.94 7.67
CA GLN A 243 -8.20 13.63 7.00
C GLN A 243 -7.98 13.78 5.50
N VAL A 244 -8.26 12.72 4.75
CA VAL A 244 -8.26 12.69 3.29
C VAL A 244 -9.71 12.91 2.86
N GLU A 245 -9.97 14.08 2.30
CA GLU A 245 -11.30 14.58 1.99
C GLU A 245 -11.55 14.59 0.49
N ASP A 246 -12.74 14.16 0.14
CA ASP A 246 -13.24 14.03 -1.22
C ASP A 246 -14.34 15.06 -1.45
N PHE A 247 -14.20 15.82 -2.54
CA PHE A 247 -15.03 16.97 -2.85
C PHE A 247 -15.76 16.79 -4.18
N ASP A 248 -17.07 17.07 -4.15
CA ASP A 248 -17.87 17.20 -5.36
C ASP A 248 -17.42 18.41 -6.22
N SER A 249 -17.95 18.48 -7.44
CA SER A 249 -17.69 19.60 -8.37
C SER A 249 -18.07 20.99 -7.84
N ASN A 250 -18.89 21.07 -6.77
CA ASN A 250 -19.30 22.33 -6.13
C ASN A 250 -18.44 22.67 -4.91
N GLY A 251 -17.50 21.81 -4.51
CA GLY A 251 -16.65 21.95 -3.33
C GLY A 251 -17.30 21.49 -2.03
N ASN A 252 -18.36 20.68 -2.06
CA ASN A 252 -18.91 20.04 -0.87
C ASN A 252 -18.17 18.73 -0.58
N ILE A 253 -17.92 18.45 0.70
CA ILE A 253 -17.29 17.20 1.12
C ILE A 253 -18.29 16.04 0.95
N ARG A 254 -17.91 15.02 0.20
CA ARG A 254 -18.64 13.76 0.07
C ARG A 254 -18.19 12.73 1.08
N SER A 255 -16.89 12.68 1.35
CA SER A 255 -16.32 11.78 2.35
C SER A 255 -15.04 12.36 2.97
N SER A 256 -14.75 11.97 4.21
CA SER A 256 -13.54 12.34 4.95
C SER A 256 -13.00 11.11 5.66
N MET A 257 -11.83 10.65 5.21
CA MET A 257 -11.22 9.40 5.64
C MET A 257 -9.99 9.64 6.51
N PRO A 258 -9.89 9.00 7.69
CA PRO A 258 -8.74 9.18 8.56
C PRO A 258 -7.53 8.42 8.03
N ALA A 259 -6.38 9.09 8.00
CA ALA A 259 -5.06 8.53 7.86
C ALA A 259 -4.28 8.80 9.15
N GLN A 260 -4.23 7.81 10.05
CA GLN A 260 -3.59 7.95 11.36
C GLN A 260 -2.41 6.98 11.47
N PHE A 261 -1.22 7.49 11.75
CA PHE A 261 0.01 6.70 11.94
C PHE A 261 1.03 7.52 12.75
N MET A 262 2.24 7.00 12.91
CA MET A 262 3.28 7.65 13.71
C MET A 262 4.54 7.90 12.89
N ALA A 263 5.22 8.99 13.20
CA ALA A 263 6.57 9.25 12.75
C ALA A 263 7.56 8.99 13.89
N THR A 264 8.68 8.35 13.59
CA THR A 264 9.80 8.17 14.52
C THR A 264 10.99 8.95 14.01
N VAL A 265 11.38 9.99 14.74
CA VAL A 265 12.58 10.79 14.45
C VAL A 265 13.75 10.20 15.23
N TRP A 266 14.87 9.98 14.55
CA TRP A 266 16.07 9.40 15.16
C TRP A 266 17.33 9.82 14.40
N THR A 267 18.50 9.56 14.99
CA THR A 267 19.80 9.86 14.37
C THR A 267 20.56 8.57 14.05
N PRO A 268 20.94 8.32 12.78
CA PRO A 268 21.80 7.20 12.40
C PRO A 268 23.17 7.22 13.07
N GLU A 269 23.58 6.06 13.58
CA GLU A 269 24.97 5.81 13.97
C GLU A 269 25.80 5.52 12.73
N MET A 270 26.70 6.45 12.38
CA MET A 270 27.64 6.25 11.29
C MET A 270 28.84 5.42 11.78
N PRO A 271 29.34 4.45 11.01
CA PRO A 271 30.60 3.79 11.34
C PRO A 271 31.72 4.83 11.35
N ASP A 272 32.45 4.92 12.46
CA ASP A 272 33.58 5.84 12.60
C ASP A 272 34.60 5.60 11.48
N ALA A 273 34.81 6.58 10.60
CA ALA A 273 35.78 6.53 9.51
C ALA A 273 37.27 6.57 9.99
N GLY A 274 37.54 6.27 11.26
CA GLY A 274 38.86 6.36 11.85
C GLY A 274 39.06 5.36 12.97
N GLY A 275 39.76 4.27 12.67
CA GLY A 275 40.32 3.38 13.70
C GLY A 275 41.32 4.14 14.57
N ASN A 276 40.85 4.74 15.66
CA ASN A 276 41.66 4.99 16.85
C ASN A 276 40.75 5.19 18.05
N GLY A 277 40.80 4.21 18.96
CA GLY A 277 40.05 4.22 20.21
C GLY A 277 40.25 5.52 20.99
N SER A 278 39.18 6.31 21.04
CA SER A 278 39.03 7.48 21.89
C SER A 278 37.62 7.43 22.44
N THR A 279 37.49 6.78 23.59
CA THR A 279 36.31 6.87 24.46
C THR A 279 36.06 8.34 24.82
N GLY A 280 35.08 8.97 24.17
CA GLY A 280 34.71 10.34 24.50
C GLY A 280 33.56 10.87 23.67
N GLY A 281 32.33 10.78 24.22
CA GLY A 281 31.20 11.62 23.81
C GLY A 281 30.29 11.04 22.74
N GLY A 282 29.83 9.80 22.90
CA GLY A 282 28.80 9.21 22.06
C GLY A 282 27.47 9.95 22.20
N VAL A 283 26.98 10.51 21.09
CA VAL A 283 25.57 10.84 20.93
C VAL A 283 24.88 9.51 20.67
N SER A 284 24.18 8.99 21.67
CA SER A 284 23.51 7.69 21.63
C SER A 284 22.56 7.62 20.43
N ALA A 285 22.63 6.57 19.60
CA ALA A 285 21.43 6.11 18.92
C ALA A 285 20.41 5.78 20.02
N GLN A 286 19.44 6.64 20.23
CA GLN A 286 18.18 6.24 20.84
C GLN A 286 17.33 5.62 19.73
N LEU A 287 17.80 4.52 19.13
CA LEU A 287 16.89 3.63 18.45
C LEU A 287 16.10 2.94 19.57
N PHE A 288 14.95 3.53 19.90
CA PHE A 288 14.03 3.06 20.93
C PHE A 288 14.59 3.02 22.36
N SER A 289 14.92 4.19 22.92
CA SER A 289 14.93 4.34 24.38
C SER A 289 13.49 4.59 24.86
N LEU A 290 12.69 3.52 25.03
CA LEU A 290 11.45 3.57 25.81
C LEU A 290 11.78 3.58 27.32
N THR A 291 12.57 4.55 27.75
CA THR A 291 12.82 4.80 29.17
C THR A 291 12.16 6.12 29.57
N PRO A 292 11.00 6.10 30.24
CA PRO A 292 10.70 7.15 31.19
C PRO A 292 11.58 6.91 32.44
N PHE A 293 11.97 7.97 33.14
CA PHE A 293 12.72 7.95 34.41
C PHE A 293 14.24 7.74 34.32
N ALA A 294 14.96 8.85 34.14
CA ALA A 294 16.09 9.11 35.02
C ALA A 294 15.53 9.81 36.27
N GLU A 295 15.16 9.05 37.30
CA GLU A 295 15.05 9.63 38.64
C GLU A 295 16.47 9.85 39.20
N PRO A 296 16.70 10.94 39.95
CA PRO A 296 17.98 11.19 40.58
C PRO A 296 18.18 10.15 41.69
N ASP A 297 19.33 9.47 41.69
CA ASP A 297 19.75 8.60 42.78
C ASP A 297 19.81 9.40 44.09
N ASP A 298 18.76 9.28 44.92
CA ASP A 298 18.82 9.61 46.35
C ASP A 298 19.51 8.45 47.09
N GLU A 299 20.83 8.34 46.94
CA GLU A 299 21.67 7.71 47.96
C GLU A 299 22.58 8.76 48.60
N SER A 300 22.18 9.11 49.82
CA SER A 300 22.90 9.90 50.79
C SER A 300 24.34 9.40 50.98
N HIS A 301 25.32 10.15 50.49
CA HIS A 301 26.62 10.24 51.15
C HIS A 301 27.14 11.67 51.12
N GLU A 302 27.18 12.23 52.33
CA GLU A 302 27.77 13.51 52.69
C GLU A 302 29.20 13.63 52.14
N HIS A 303 29.45 14.62 51.28
CA HIS A 303 30.70 15.35 51.30
C HIS A 303 30.49 16.79 50.85
N GLU A 304 30.75 17.70 51.79
CA GLU A 304 30.71 19.14 51.64
C GLU A 304 31.64 19.67 50.54
N SER A 305 31.22 20.80 49.99
CA SER A 305 32.04 21.91 49.44
C SER A 305 32.53 21.80 47.98
N ARG A 306 31.78 22.45 47.07
CA ARG A 306 32.15 23.76 46.49
C ARG A 306 31.21 24.15 45.37
N SER A 307 30.58 25.31 45.51
CA SER A 307 29.78 25.97 44.48
C SER A 307 30.62 26.27 43.23
N SER A 308 30.21 25.74 42.08
CA SER A 308 30.51 26.36 40.79
C SER A 308 29.27 26.21 39.91
N SER A 309 28.45 27.24 39.91
CA SER A 309 27.34 27.46 38.99
C SER A 309 27.89 27.62 37.56
N ARG A 310 28.10 26.52 36.86
CA ARG A 310 28.34 26.53 35.41
C ARG A 310 27.01 26.50 34.68
N LYS A 311 26.53 27.69 34.33
CA LYS A 311 25.57 27.89 33.24
C LYS A 311 26.08 27.16 32.01
N PHE A 312 25.37 26.14 31.56
CA PHE A 312 25.63 25.46 30.30
C PHE A 312 25.38 26.47 29.17
N LYS A 313 26.46 27.08 28.66
CA LYS A 313 26.41 27.93 27.47
C LYS A 313 26.67 27.04 26.27
N PHE A 314 25.65 26.85 25.44
CA PHE A 314 25.78 26.35 24.08
C PHE A 314 26.92 27.10 23.35
N PRO A 315 27.82 26.42 22.61
CA PRO A 315 28.82 27.11 21.82
C PRO A 315 28.17 27.77 20.60
N ARG A 316 27.91 29.08 20.70
CA ARG A 316 27.77 29.95 19.53
C ARG A 316 29.17 30.19 18.93
N ALA A 317 29.50 29.52 17.83
CA ALA A 317 30.39 30.05 16.78
C ALA A 317 30.49 29.12 15.57
N TRP A 318 29.40 28.97 14.80
CA TRP A 318 29.52 28.65 13.38
C TRP A 318 30.02 29.90 12.65
N ARG A 319 31.34 30.08 12.56
CA ARG A 319 31.97 31.09 11.71
C ARG A 319 32.81 30.41 10.63
N ALA A 320 32.17 30.32 9.46
CA ALA A 320 32.69 30.31 8.10
C ALA A 320 34.22 30.22 7.91
N ARG A 321 34.65 29.15 7.22
CA ARG A 321 35.71 29.16 6.20
C ARG A 321 35.53 27.94 5.27
N GLY A 322 35.24 28.18 3.99
CA GLY A 322 35.59 27.24 2.90
C GLY A 322 34.48 26.41 2.23
N ARG A 323 33.56 27.09 1.51
CA ARG A 323 32.72 26.64 0.37
C ARG A 323 32.55 25.13 0.03
N ARG A 324 31.26 24.74 0.06
CA ARG A 324 30.50 23.78 -0.78
C ARG A 324 30.55 22.29 -0.42
N GLN A 325 29.92 21.96 0.70
CA GLN A 325 29.12 20.75 0.86
C GLN A 325 27.89 21.21 1.66
N ALA A 326 26.69 20.79 1.29
CA ALA A 326 25.49 21.26 1.97
C ALA A 326 25.56 20.94 3.48
N ASP A 327 25.13 21.87 4.34
CA ASP A 327 25.25 21.86 5.81
C ASP A 327 24.37 20.77 6.49
N PHE A 328 24.33 19.56 5.95
CA PHE A 328 23.55 18.45 6.50
C PHE A 328 24.45 17.40 7.14
N PRO A 329 23.96 16.65 8.14
CA PRO A 329 24.71 15.56 8.74
C PRO A 329 25.22 14.53 7.71
N PRO A 330 26.37 13.88 7.96
CA PRO A 330 26.98 12.95 6.98
C PRO A 330 26.06 11.76 6.63
N TYR A 331 25.22 11.32 7.57
CA TYR A 331 24.26 10.23 7.34
C TYR A 331 23.15 10.59 6.34
N CYS A 332 22.95 11.87 6.01
CA CYS A 332 21.99 12.33 5.00
C CYS A 332 22.48 12.13 3.57
N SER A 333 23.73 11.72 3.37
CA SER A 333 24.30 11.41 2.06
C SER A 333 24.22 9.91 1.76
N GLY A 334 24.04 9.55 0.49
CA GLY A 334 24.02 8.14 0.07
C GLY A 334 22.86 7.34 0.65
N LEU A 335 21.69 7.98 0.84
CA LEU A 335 20.47 7.31 1.25
C LEU A 335 20.16 6.13 0.34
N PRO A 336 19.55 5.05 0.87
CA PRO A 336 19.11 3.96 0.03
C PRO A 336 18.07 4.46 -0.98
N THR A 337 18.07 3.87 -2.17
CA THR A 337 17.15 4.18 -3.27
C THR A 337 16.71 2.89 -3.97
N PHE A 338 15.46 2.87 -4.44
CA PHE A 338 15.01 1.85 -5.39
C PHE A 338 15.58 2.13 -6.79
N THR A 339 16.03 1.09 -7.48
CA THR A 339 16.73 1.19 -8.78
C THR A 339 16.38 0.04 -9.72
N GLY A 340 17.03 -0.01 -10.88
CA GLY A 340 16.92 -1.13 -11.82
C GLY A 340 15.50 -1.29 -12.37
N ASP A 341 15.01 -2.53 -12.40
CA ASP A 341 13.67 -2.88 -12.87
C ASP A 341 12.58 -2.71 -11.79
N THR A 342 12.89 -2.02 -10.68
CA THR A 342 11.86 -1.68 -9.69
C THR A 342 10.81 -0.79 -10.36
N PRO A 343 9.51 -1.12 -10.25
CA PRO A 343 8.46 -0.27 -10.79
C PRO A 343 8.54 1.16 -10.26
N ALA A 344 8.20 2.12 -11.11
CA ALA A 344 8.07 3.51 -10.68
C ALA A 344 6.86 3.67 -9.73
N ASP A 345 6.96 4.63 -8.81
CA ASP A 345 5.83 4.99 -7.95
C ASP A 345 4.59 5.38 -8.77
N GLY A 346 3.42 4.93 -8.34
CA GLY A 346 2.15 5.10 -9.03
C GLY A 346 1.93 4.21 -10.26
N THR A 347 2.83 3.26 -10.55
CA THR A 347 2.65 2.33 -11.69
C THR A 347 1.45 1.41 -11.46
N ILE A 348 0.61 1.25 -12.48
CA ILE A 348 -0.48 0.26 -12.49
C ILE A 348 0.02 -1.01 -13.18
N ILE A 349 -0.19 -2.19 -12.60
CA ILE A 349 0.24 -3.49 -13.12
C ILE A 349 -1.00 -4.39 -13.25
N ASP A 350 -1.35 -4.79 -14.47
CA ASP A 350 -2.46 -5.71 -14.70
C ASP A 350 -2.08 -7.15 -14.32
N VAL A 351 -2.85 -7.77 -13.42
CA VAL A 351 -2.58 -9.12 -12.87
C VAL A 351 -3.55 -10.14 -13.48
N PHE A 352 -3.04 -11.08 -14.26
CA PHE A 352 -3.91 -12.04 -14.98
C PHE A 352 -4.16 -13.34 -14.23
N ASN A 353 -3.10 -13.94 -13.68
CA ASN A 353 -3.15 -15.21 -12.97
C ASN A 353 -2.28 -15.17 -11.73
N GLU A 354 -0.99 -14.92 -11.96
CA GLU A 354 0.07 -14.78 -10.99
C GLU A 354 0.90 -13.58 -11.42
N ILE A 355 1.46 -12.86 -10.47
CA ILE A 355 2.39 -11.78 -10.71
C ILE A 355 3.59 -11.94 -9.79
N ASP A 356 4.77 -11.68 -10.34
CA ASP A 356 6.00 -11.46 -9.59
C ASP A 356 6.42 -10.00 -9.80
N VAL A 357 6.58 -9.25 -8.71
CA VAL A 357 7.05 -7.86 -8.73
C VAL A 357 8.41 -7.82 -8.02
N ASP A 358 9.41 -7.36 -8.75
CA ASP A 358 10.79 -7.28 -8.26
C ASP A 358 11.11 -5.87 -7.74
N PHE A 359 11.75 -5.81 -6.58
CA PHE A 359 12.23 -4.60 -5.93
C PHE A 359 13.74 -4.70 -5.73
N PHE A 360 14.48 -3.74 -6.29
CA PHE A 360 15.93 -3.64 -6.19
C PHE A 360 16.30 -2.37 -5.44
N ALA A 361 16.95 -2.51 -4.30
CA ALA A 361 17.43 -1.38 -3.51
C ALA A 361 18.95 -1.40 -3.37
N LEU A 362 19.57 -0.22 -3.45
CA LEU A 362 20.99 -0.01 -3.16
C LEU A 362 21.16 1.25 -2.31
N TYR A 363 22.30 1.38 -1.64
CA TYR A 363 22.70 2.62 -0.95
C TYR A 363 24.16 2.94 -1.25
N MET A 364 24.56 4.17 -0.95
CA MET A 364 25.96 4.58 -1.05
C MET A 364 26.52 4.87 0.33
N LEU A 365 27.74 4.41 0.57
CA LEU A 365 28.53 4.76 1.75
C LEU A 365 29.96 4.97 1.29
N ASP A 366 30.54 6.14 1.59
CA ASP A 366 31.91 6.50 1.20
C ASP A 366 32.22 6.28 -0.30
N ASP A 367 31.28 6.64 -1.18
CA ASP A 367 31.31 6.45 -2.64
C ASP A 367 31.24 4.98 -3.13
N ASP A 368 31.09 4.01 -2.23
CA ASP A 368 30.85 2.61 -2.57
C ASP A 368 29.35 2.29 -2.66
N THR A 369 28.95 1.59 -3.73
CA THR A 369 27.58 1.06 -3.88
C THR A 369 27.43 -0.25 -3.11
N ASN A 370 26.43 -0.29 -2.23
CA ASN A 370 26.14 -1.43 -1.38
C ASN A 370 24.70 -1.92 -1.63
N PHE A 371 24.52 -3.24 -1.58
CA PHE A 371 23.25 -3.93 -1.84
C PHE A 371 22.74 -4.70 -0.61
N ASP A 372 23.48 -4.65 0.49
CA ASP A 372 23.25 -5.46 1.68
C ASP A 372 22.17 -4.86 2.60
N MET A 373 21.01 -4.52 2.02
CA MET A 373 19.86 -4.01 2.76
C MET A 373 19.57 -4.85 3.99
N ASP A 374 19.21 -4.18 5.08
CA ASP A 374 18.77 -4.88 6.29
C ASP A 374 17.46 -5.60 6.02
N ARG A 375 16.50 -4.88 5.44
CA ARG A 375 15.16 -5.36 5.09
C ARG A 375 14.47 -4.47 4.06
N ILE A 376 13.44 -5.03 3.43
CA ILE A 376 12.43 -4.27 2.69
C ILE A 376 11.10 -4.59 3.35
N VAL A 377 10.37 -3.54 3.70
CA VAL A 377 9.08 -3.61 4.36
C VAL A 377 8.00 -3.39 3.32
N PHE A 378 7.04 -4.31 3.25
CA PHE A 378 6.00 -4.31 2.22
C PHE A 378 4.61 -4.19 2.82
N SER A 379 3.80 -3.31 2.24
CA SER A 379 2.35 -3.32 2.43
C SER A 379 1.72 -4.07 1.25
N THR A 380 1.30 -5.31 1.47
CA THR A 380 0.85 -6.23 0.42
C THR A 380 -0.65 -6.49 0.47
N PRO A 381 -1.29 -6.88 -0.65
CA PRO A 381 -2.64 -7.44 -0.62
C PRO A 381 -2.64 -8.81 0.05
N ALA A 382 -3.81 -9.19 0.58
CA ALA A 382 -3.98 -10.49 1.25
C ALA A 382 -3.55 -11.67 0.35
N GLY A 383 -2.69 -12.53 0.88
CA GLY A 383 -2.18 -13.72 0.18
C GLY A 383 -1.01 -13.47 -0.78
N MET A 384 -0.48 -12.25 -0.87
CA MET A 384 0.81 -11.99 -1.51
C MET A 384 1.94 -12.33 -0.55
N THR A 385 3.00 -12.95 -1.07
CA THR A 385 4.19 -13.32 -0.30
C THR A 385 5.41 -12.62 -0.90
N CYS A 386 6.28 -12.06 -0.06
CA CYS A 386 7.50 -11.41 -0.51
C CYS A 386 8.73 -12.11 0.06
N SER A 387 9.74 -12.32 -0.77
CA SER A 387 11.00 -12.92 -0.33
C SER A 387 11.82 -11.95 0.53
N GLN A 388 12.65 -12.49 1.42
CA GLN A 388 13.64 -11.67 2.10
C GLN A 388 14.60 -11.04 1.09
N VAL A 389 15.07 -9.83 1.39
CA VAL A 389 16.03 -9.14 0.51
C VAL A 389 17.33 -9.92 0.40
N ASP A 390 17.74 -10.22 -0.84
CA ASP A 390 19.03 -10.80 -1.14
C ASP A 390 20.10 -9.73 -0.94
N LYS A 391 20.94 -9.90 0.10
CA LYS A 391 21.98 -8.94 0.47
C LYS A 391 23.12 -8.82 -0.53
N VAL A 392 23.19 -9.68 -1.55
CA VAL A 392 24.18 -9.59 -2.62
C VAL A 392 23.68 -8.72 -3.77
N THR A 393 22.38 -8.81 -4.09
CA THR A 393 21.78 -8.14 -5.26
C THR A 393 20.88 -6.97 -4.89
N GLY A 394 20.48 -6.85 -3.63
CA GLY A 394 19.50 -5.87 -3.15
C GLY A 394 18.08 -6.20 -3.58
N LYS A 395 17.83 -7.42 -4.10
CA LYS A 395 16.58 -7.85 -4.70
C LYS A 395 15.63 -8.48 -3.68
N SER A 396 14.36 -8.10 -3.72
CA SER A 396 13.24 -8.85 -3.14
C SER A 396 12.16 -9.02 -4.20
N THR A 397 11.46 -10.15 -4.17
CA THR A 397 10.40 -10.48 -5.13
C THR A 397 9.11 -10.74 -4.37
N CYS A 398 8.04 -10.06 -4.76
CA CYS A 398 6.70 -10.27 -4.25
C CYS A 398 5.85 -11.04 -5.27
N SER A 399 5.35 -12.21 -4.86
CA SER A 399 4.53 -13.11 -5.68
C SER A 399 3.09 -13.12 -5.20
N TRP A 400 2.14 -13.03 -6.14
CA TRP A 400 0.72 -13.04 -5.78
C TRP A 400 -0.18 -13.71 -6.81
N VAL A 401 -1.12 -14.51 -6.31
CA VAL A 401 -2.17 -15.15 -7.11
C VAL A 401 -3.53 -14.66 -6.59
N PRO A 402 -4.19 -13.70 -7.26
CA PRO A 402 -5.49 -13.19 -6.83
C PRO A 402 -6.55 -14.29 -6.84
N THR A 403 -7.21 -14.46 -5.69
CA THR A 403 -8.39 -15.33 -5.55
C THR A 403 -9.55 -14.85 -6.42
N PRO A 404 -10.52 -15.71 -6.78
CA PRO A 404 -11.69 -15.29 -7.54
C PRO A 404 -12.44 -14.11 -6.92
N ALA A 405 -12.54 -14.07 -5.59
CA ALA A 405 -13.16 -12.95 -4.87
C ALA A 405 -12.35 -11.65 -5.03
N GLN A 406 -11.02 -11.71 -4.88
CA GLN A 406 -10.16 -10.54 -5.07
C GLN A 406 -10.23 -9.99 -6.50
N ARG A 407 -10.35 -10.85 -7.51
CA ARG A 407 -10.53 -10.40 -8.90
C ARG A 407 -11.82 -9.59 -9.09
N LEU A 408 -12.85 -9.85 -8.28
CA LEU A 408 -14.11 -9.09 -8.32
C LEU A 408 -14.02 -7.76 -7.57
N VAL A 409 -13.14 -7.65 -6.56
CA VAL A 409 -12.91 -6.41 -5.80
C VAL A 409 -12.19 -5.34 -6.64
N GLY A 410 -11.39 -5.77 -7.62
CA GLY A 410 -10.70 -4.87 -8.54
C GLY A 410 -9.28 -4.56 -8.06
N GLU A 411 -8.92 -3.29 -7.92
CA GLU A 411 -7.55 -2.84 -7.68
C GLU A 411 -7.05 -3.06 -6.25
N PHE A 412 -5.76 -3.37 -6.13
CA PHE A 412 -5.02 -3.54 -4.88
C PHE A 412 -3.71 -2.77 -4.97
N ASP A 413 -3.14 -2.32 -3.86
CA ASP A 413 -1.80 -1.71 -3.90
C ASP A 413 -0.76 -2.58 -3.23
N LEU A 414 0.47 -2.43 -3.71
CA LEU A 414 1.69 -2.97 -3.15
C LEU A 414 2.65 -1.81 -2.93
N CYS A 415 3.01 -1.54 -1.67
CA CYS A 415 4.00 -0.51 -1.34
C CYS A 415 5.26 -1.11 -0.73
N ALA A 416 6.41 -0.48 -0.94
CA ALA A 416 7.70 -0.91 -0.43
C ALA A 416 8.52 0.24 0.15
N ILE A 417 9.25 -0.03 1.24
CA ILE A 417 10.28 0.85 1.83
C ILE A 417 11.49 -0.02 2.16
N ALA A 418 12.67 0.31 1.63
CA ALA A 418 13.90 -0.41 1.95
C ALA A 418 14.67 0.28 3.07
N TYR A 419 15.29 -0.51 3.95
CA TYR A 419 16.14 -0.06 5.05
C TYR A 419 17.54 -0.63 4.90
N ASP A 420 18.55 0.23 4.96
CA ASP A 420 19.95 -0.18 4.89
C ASP A 420 20.48 -0.69 6.24
N PRO A 421 21.72 -1.20 6.32
CA PRO A 421 22.29 -1.66 7.58
C PRO A 421 22.38 -0.64 8.70
N LEU A 422 22.38 0.65 8.35
CA LEU A 422 22.42 1.78 9.26
C LEU A 422 21.01 2.22 9.68
N ASN A 423 19.94 1.56 9.21
CA ASN A 423 18.51 1.88 9.37
C ASN A 423 18.03 3.14 8.62
N ARG A 424 18.82 3.66 7.67
CA ARG A 424 18.35 4.72 6.75
C ARG A 424 17.35 4.10 5.78
N ASN A 425 16.39 4.89 5.30
CA ASN A 425 15.29 4.39 4.47
C ASN A 425 15.19 5.09 3.11
N THR A 426 14.55 4.40 2.18
CA THR A 426 14.16 4.95 0.87
C THR A 426 12.91 5.82 1.04
N ASP A 427 12.59 6.59 0.01
CA ASP A 427 11.21 7.01 -0.20
C ASP A 427 10.30 5.77 -0.38
N GLN A 428 9.04 5.90 0.02
CA GLN A 428 8.05 4.87 -0.24
C GLN A 428 7.68 4.86 -1.72
N ILE A 429 7.62 3.67 -2.31
CA ILE A 429 7.03 3.48 -3.63
C ILE A 429 5.79 2.59 -3.51
N CYS A 430 4.75 2.93 -4.25
CA CYS A 430 3.50 2.18 -4.30
C CYS A 430 3.13 1.89 -5.75
N VAL A 431 2.71 0.65 -6.03
CA VAL A 431 2.13 0.24 -7.31
C VAL A 431 0.73 -0.28 -7.12
N THR A 432 -0.13 -0.08 -8.12
CA THR A 432 -1.50 -0.58 -8.12
C THR A 432 -1.58 -1.85 -8.97
N LEU A 433 -1.86 -2.98 -8.33
CA LEU A 433 -2.15 -4.27 -8.94
C LEU A 433 -3.62 -4.33 -9.33
N ARG A 434 -3.90 -4.41 -10.63
CA ARG A 434 -5.26 -4.53 -11.18
C ARG A 434 -5.51 -5.96 -11.66
N PRO A 435 -6.05 -6.87 -10.82
CA PRO A 435 -6.46 -8.18 -11.29
C PRO A 435 -7.55 -8.09 -12.34
N PHE A 436 -7.26 -8.63 -13.52
CA PHE A 436 -8.18 -8.56 -14.65
C PHE A 436 -9.42 -9.41 -14.38
N THR A 437 -10.61 -8.81 -14.46
CA THR A 437 -11.89 -9.52 -14.39
C THR A 437 -12.11 -10.26 -15.70
N ARG A 438 -12.30 -11.59 -15.64
CA ARG A 438 -12.86 -12.32 -16.79
C ARG A 438 -14.20 -11.66 -17.16
N ASN A 439 -14.55 -11.65 -18.45
CA ASN A 439 -15.92 -11.32 -18.88
C ASN A 439 -16.91 -12.10 -17.99
N ALA A 440 -17.85 -11.39 -17.36
CA ALA A 440 -18.84 -12.01 -16.51
C ALA A 440 -19.69 -12.96 -17.34
N GLY A 441 -19.71 -14.24 -16.96
CA GLY A 441 -20.60 -15.23 -17.57
C GLY A 441 -20.17 -15.87 -18.88
N ARG A 442 -21.11 -16.61 -19.47
CA ARG A 442 -20.98 -17.20 -20.80
C ARG A 442 -21.56 -16.25 -21.83
N PRO A 443 -21.00 -16.19 -23.04
CA PRO A 443 -21.62 -15.45 -24.13
C PRO A 443 -23.10 -15.81 -24.30
N VAL A 444 -23.97 -14.80 -24.28
CA VAL A 444 -25.43 -15.02 -24.34
C VAL A 444 -25.94 -15.22 -25.77
N ASP A 445 -25.20 -14.73 -26.77
CA ASP A 445 -25.46 -14.92 -28.18
C ASP A 445 -24.18 -14.90 -29.03
N ALA A 446 -24.33 -14.95 -30.35
CA ALA A 446 -23.21 -14.94 -31.30
C ALA A 446 -22.47 -13.59 -31.34
N ILE A 447 -23.18 -12.49 -31.08
CA ILE A 447 -22.59 -11.14 -30.98
C ILE A 447 -21.68 -11.06 -29.76
N ASP A 448 -22.16 -11.48 -28.60
CA ASP A 448 -21.39 -11.52 -27.36
C ASP A 448 -20.22 -12.52 -27.45
N LEU A 449 -20.41 -13.63 -28.17
CA LEU A 449 -19.32 -14.57 -28.46
C LEU A 449 -18.24 -13.91 -29.32
N ALA A 450 -18.63 -13.15 -30.34
CA ALA A 450 -17.72 -12.40 -31.20
C ALA A 450 -16.96 -11.32 -30.42
N ILE A 451 -17.66 -10.58 -29.55
CA ILE A 451 -17.05 -9.57 -28.67
C ILE A 451 -16.08 -10.22 -27.68
N ASN A 452 -16.44 -11.37 -27.10
CA ASN A 452 -15.56 -12.12 -26.21
C ASN A 452 -14.31 -12.66 -26.95
N ALA A 453 -14.47 -13.14 -28.18
CA ALA A 453 -13.37 -13.57 -29.04
C ALA A 453 -12.45 -12.40 -29.42
N TRP A 454 -13.04 -11.25 -29.75
CA TRP A 454 -12.33 -10.01 -30.04
C TRP A 454 -11.49 -9.52 -28.85
N LYS A 455 -12.08 -9.46 -27.65
CA LYS A 455 -11.37 -9.13 -26.41
C LYS A 455 -10.15 -10.04 -26.20
N LYS A 456 -10.28 -11.34 -26.49
CA LYS A 456 -9.17 -12.31 -26.41
C LYS A 456 -8.12 -12.10 -27.52
N CYS A 457 -8.54 -11.76 -28.73
CA CYS A 457 -7.65 -11.52 -29.86
C CYS A 457 -6.76 -10.29 -29.59
N ASN A 458 -7.38 -9.17 -29.17
CA ASN A 458 -6.64 -7.97 -28.79
C ASN A 458 -5.67 -8.25 -27.64
N ARG A 459 -6.10 -9.05 -26.66
CA ARG A 459 -5.23 -9.50 -25.57
C ARG A 459 -4.01 -10.29 -26.05
N CYS A 460 -4.18 -11.31 -26.90
CA CYS A 460 -3.05 -12.08 -27.43
C CYS A 460 -2.07 -11.18 -28.22
N SER A 461 -2.59 -10.16 -28.91
CA SER A 461 -1.77 -9.20 -29.65
C SER A 461 -0.91 -8.33 -28.74
N VAL A 462 -1.45 -7.85 -27.61
CA VAL A 462 -0.70 -7.10 -26.59
C VAL A 462 0.30 -8.00 -25.89
N ASP A 463 -0.13 -9.16 -25.39
CA ASP A 463 0.69 -10.07 -24.59
C ASP A 463 1.94 -10.57 -25.36
N ILE A 464 1.81 -10.84 -26.66
CA ILE A 464 2.92 -11.38 -27.47
C ILE A 464 3.84 -10.28 -27.99
N LEU A 465 3.28 -9.17 -28.46
CA LEU A 465 4.03 -8.17 -29.21
C LEU A 465 4.47 -6.99 -28.35
N TYR A 466 3.88 -6.82 -27.16
CA TYR A 466 4.10 -5.68 -26.25
C TYR A 466 3.91 -6.06 -24.75
N PRO A 467 4.68 -7.02 -24.20
CA PRO A 467 4.49 -7.57 -22.85
C PRO A 467 4.77 -6.62 -21.67
N ALA A 468 4.94 -5.31 -21.90
CA ALA A 468 5.35 -4.33 -20.89
C ALA A 468 4.66 -2.95 -21.00
N THR A 469 3.62 -2.79 -21.83
CA THR A 469 3.00 -1.47 -22.05
C THR A 469 1.55 -1.36 -21.54
N LEU A 470 1.29 -0.29 -20.80
CA LEU A 470 0.04 0.19 -20.21
C LEU A 470 -0.98 0.74 -21.22
N LEU A 471 -0.98 0.27 -22.47
CA LEU A 471 -1.80 0.89 -23.50
C LEU A 471 -3.27 0.46 -23.39
N THR A 472 -4.06 1.31 -22.75
CA THR A 472 -5.52 1.22 -22.71
C THR A 472 -6.13 1.76 -24.00
N SER A 473 -6.77 0.87 -24.76
CA SER A 473 -7.86 1.14 -25.72
C SER A 473 -7.76 2.47 -26.50
N GLY A 474 -6.87 2.53 -27.48
CA GLY A 474 -6.77 3.66 -28.40
C GLY A 474 -5.74 3.36 -29.48
N TRP A 475 -6.14 2.59 -30.49
CA TRP A 475 -5.25 2.16 -31.57
C TRP A 475 -5.67 2.84 -32.87
N ASP A 476 -4.86 3.77 -33.35
CA ASP A 476 -5.02 4.34 -34.68
C ASP A 476 -4.22 3.50 -35.67
N TYR A 477 -4.92 2.74 -36.49
CA TYR A 477 -4.35 2.07 -37.66
C TYR A 477 -5.08 2.55 -38.93
N PRO A 478 -4.40 2.59 -40.09
CA PRO A 478 -5.03 2.97 -41.35
C PRO A 478 -6.26 2.11 -41.64
N LEU A 479 -7.34 2.73 -42.13
CA LEU A 479 -8.55 2.00 -42.52
C LEU A 479 -8.19 0.87 -43.49
N PRO A 480 -8.71 -0.36 -43.27
CA PRO A 480 -8.46 -1.47 -44.18
C PRO A 480 -8.89 -1.12 -45.61
N LEU A 481 -7.97 -1.24 -46.57
CA LEU A 481 -8.27 -1.10 -48.00
C LEU A 481 -8.50 -2.51 -48.56
N ASN A 482 -9.61 -2.71 -49.27
CA ASN A 482 -9.98 -4.02 -49.84
C ASN A 482 -10.05 -5.18 -48.82
N GLY A 483 -10.30 -4.90 -47.55
CA GLY A 483 -10.37 -5.91 -46.50
C GLY A 483 -9.01 -6.41 -46.01
N GLU A 484 -7.91 -5.76 -46.36
CA GLU A 484 -6.58 -6.06 -45.84
C GLU A 484 -6.14 -5.01 -44.81
N CYS A 485 -5.53 -5.48 -43.73
CA CYS A 485 -4.97 -4.63 -42.69
C CYS A 485 -3.60 -4.09 -43.09
N PHE A 486 -3.57 -2.82 -43.52
CA PHE A 486 -2.35 -2.08 -43.81
C PHE A 486 -1.92 -1.32 -42.56
N ALA A 487 -1.03 -1.91 -41.78
CA ALA A 487 -0.49 -1.33 -40.56
C ALA A 487 1.03 -1.20 -40.65
N ASN A 488 1.59 -0.23 -39.94
CA ASN A 488 3.03 0.08 -39.99
C ASN A 488 3.84 -0.79 -39.01
N THR A 489 3.18 -1.38 -38.01
CA THR A 489 3.79 -2.28 -37.04
C THR A 489 3.08 -3.63 -36.99
N ASP A 490 3.79 -4.69 -36.58
CA ASP A 490 3.20 -6.02 -36.38
C ASP A 490 2.07 -5.97 -35.33
N PHE A 491 2.20 -5.10 -34.35
CA PHE A 491 1.20 -4.87 -33.31
C PHE A 491 -0.07 -4.22 -33.88
N GLU A 492 0.05 -3.09 -34.59
CA GLU A 492 -1.08 -2.44 -35.28
C GLU A 492 -1.77 -3.39 -36.25
N LYS A 493 -0.99 -4.25 -36.92
CA LYS A 493 -1.53 -5.25 -37.84
C LYS A 493 -2.34 -6.32 -37.11
N ALA A 494 -1.84 -6.80 -35.97
CA ALA A 494 -2.53 -7.80 -35.16
C ALA A 494 -3.86 -7.24 -34.61
N ILE A 495 -3.85 -6.02 -34.08
CA ILE A 495 -5.06 -5.32 -33.63
C ILE A 495 -6.05 -5.13 -34.79
N CYS A 496 -5.58 -4.63 -35.94
CA CYS A 496 -6.45 -4.47 -37.10
C CYS A 496 -7.11 -5.78 -37.54
N GLU A 497 -6.38 -6.90 -37.54
CA GLU A 497 -6.97 -8.20 -37.90
C GLU A 497 -7.99 -8.68 -36.84
N CYS A 498 -7.77 -8.36 -35.56
CA CYS A 498 -8.77 -8.62 -34.51
C CYS A 498 -10.04 -7.80 -34.71
N ASP A 499 -9.92 -6.49 -34.96
CA ASP A 499 -11.05 -5.60 -35.23
C ASP A 499 -11.80 -5.99 -36.50
N LYS A 500 -11.08 -6.37 -37.56
CA LYS A 500 -11.65 -6.89 -38.80
C LYS A 500 -12.40 -8.21 -38.56
N ALA A 501 -11.85 -9.13 -37.78
CA ALA A 501 -12.53 -10.38 -37.44
C ALA A 501 -13.84 -10.12 -36.68
N LEU A 502 -13.84 -9.16 -35.74
CA LEU A 502 -15.06 -8.72 -35.07
C LEU A 502 -16.07 -8.11 -36.05
N ALA A 503 -15.63 -7.15 -36.87
CA ALA A 503 -16.50 -6.48 -37.83
C ALA A 503 -17.15 -7.47 -38.80
N ASN A 504 -16.41 -8.47 -39.28
CA ASN A 504 -16.94 -9.53 -40.11
C ASN A 504 -17.94 -10.42 -39.37
N ALA A 505 -17.65 -10.77 -38.11
CA ALA A 505 -18.57 -11.55 -37.28
C ALA A 505 -19.89 -10.79 -37.05
N LEU A 506 -19.81 -9.49 -36.74
CA LEU A 506 -20.99 -8.65 -36.53
C LEU A 506 -21.77 -8.38 -37.83
N ALA A 507 -21.09 -8.26 -38.97
CA ALA A 507 -21.73 -8.05 -40.27
C ALA A 507 -22.52 -9.27 -40.76
N ASN A 508 -22.18 -10.47 -40.27
CA ASN A 508 -22.89 -11.71 -40.58
C ASN A 508 -24.11 -11.96 -39.67
N GLU A 509 -24.34 -11.12 -38.66
CA GLU A 509 -25.49 -11.22 -37.78
C GLU A 509 -26.63 -10.32 -38.31
N ASP A 510 -27.58 -10.93 -39.03
CA ASP A 510 -28.66 -10.23 -39.74
C ASP A 510 -29.63 -9.47 -38.81
N SER A 511 -29.64 -9.75 -37.50
CA SER A 511 -30.50 -9.06 -36.52
C SER A 511 -30.01 -9.25 -35.07
N PRO A 512 -29.36 -8.22 -34.46
CA PRO A 512 -29.02 -8.24 -33.05
C PRO A 512 -30.25 -8.48 -32.18
N ASN A 513 -30.16 -9.39 -31.21
CA ASN A 513 -31.29 -9.69 -30.34
C ASN A 513 -31.53 -8.52 -29.37
N PRO A 514 -32.66 -7.79 -29.46
CA PRO A 514 -32.93 -6.66 -28.58
C PRO A 514 -33.05 -7.07 -27.10
N ALA A 515 -33.36 -8.34 -26.82
CA ALA A 515 -33.49 -8.85 -25.46
C ALA A 515 -32.16 -8.92 -24.69
N TYR A 516 -31.02 -8.88 -25.39
CA TYR A 516 -29.68 -8.84 -24.78
C TYR A 516 -29.08 -7.44 -24.77
N GLN A 517 -29.81 -6.42 -25.22
CA GLN A 517 -29.42 -5.02 -25.05
C GLN A 517 -29.67 -4.60 -23.61
N ASN A 518 -28.66 -4.01 -22.97
CA ASN A 518 -28.69 -3.69 -21.53
C ASN A 518 -29.00 -4.93 -20.66
N TYR A 519 -28.42 -6.08 -21.03
CA TYR A 519 -28.59 -7.33 -20.29
C TYR A 519 -28.16 -7.13 -18.83
N ASP A 520 -28.98 -7.60 -17.88
CA ASP A 520 -28.72 -7.44 -16.45
C ASP A 520 -27.45 -8.22 -16.09
N GLU A 521 -26.43 -7.50 -15.63
CA GLU A 521 -25.14 -8.07 -15.23
C GLU A 521 -25.29 -9.19 -14.19
N LYS A 522 -26.34 -9.14 -13.36
CA LYS A 522 -26.64 -10.19 -12.38
C LYS A 522 -26.97 -11.53 -13.03
N GLU A 523 -27.55 -11.52 -14.23
CA GLU A 523 -27.87 -12.75 -14.97
C GLU A 523 -26.64 -13.38 -15.65
N CYS A 524 -25.56 -12.62 -15.84
CA CYS A 524 -24.28 -13.14 -16.34
C CYS A 524 -23.64 -14.16 -15.37
N SER A 525 -24.04 -14.18 -14.09
CA SER A 525 -23.47 -15.05 -13.04
C SER A 525 -23.88 -16.53 -13.11
N VAL A 526 -24.93 -16.89 -13.86
CA VAL A 526 -25.60 -18.19 -13.72
C VAL A 526 -24.89 -19.28 -14.54
N CYS A 527 -23.84 -19.87 -13.97
CA CYS A 527 -23.26 -21.11 -14.48
C CYS A 527 -24.19 -22.30 -14.19
N GLY A 528 -25.25 -22.49 -14.99
CA GLY A 528 -26.21 -23.58 -14.79
C GLY A 528 -27.12 -23.89 -15.98
N GLY A 529 -26.57 -24.48 -17.05
CA GLY A 529 -27.37 -25.31 -17.98
C GLY A 529 -27.47 -24.86 -19.46
N SER A 530 -27.13 -25.81 -20.35
CA SER A 530 -27.47 -25.94 -21.79
C SER A 530 -26.53 -25.40 -22.92
N SER A 531 -25.82 -26.37 -23.52
CA SER A 531 -25.66 -26.72 -24.97
C SER A 531 -25.21 -25.77 -26.11
N LEU A 532 -24.82 -24.51 -25.93
CA LEU A 532 -24.38 -23.69 -27.10
C LEU A 532 -22.92 -23.89 -27.59
N GLN A 533 -22.18 -24.86 -27.05
CA GLN A 533 -20.73 -24.98 -27.28
C GLN A 533 -20.32 -25.86 -28.49
N LYS A 534 -21.14 -25.96 -29.54
CA LYS A 534 -20.89 -26.89 -30.66
C LYS A 534 -20.28 -26.28 -31.94
N ASN A 535 -20.13 -24.96 -32.06
CA ASN A 535 -19.73 -24.32 -33.32
C ASN A 535 -18.56 -23.32 -33.19
N VAL A 536 -17.49 -23.67 -32.47
CA VAL A 536 -16.26 -22.85 -32.47
C VAL A 536 -15.36 -23.15 -33.68
N ASP A 537 -15.49 -24.32 -34.30
CA ASP A 537 -14.60 -24.77 -35.38
C ASP A 537 -14.88 -24.17 -36.77
N ILE A 538 -15.83 -23.23 -36.90
CA ILE A 538 -16.30 -22.75 -38.23
C ILE A 538 -15.90 -21.29 -38.53
N PHE A 539 -15.38 -20.52 -37.56
CA PHE A 539 -15.22 -19.07 -37.74
C PHE A 539 -13.88 -18.57 -38.29
N PHE A 540 -12.88 -19.44 -38.50
CA PHE A 540 -11.59 -19.04 -39.04
C PHE A 540 -11.26 -19.86 -40.29
N ASP A 541 -11.61 -19.32 -41.46
CA ASP A 541 -11.24 -19.92 -42.75
C ASP A 541 -9.71 -19.88 -42.93
N GLY A 542 -9.16 -20.93 -43.56
CA GLY A 542 -7.76 -21.40 -43.57
C GLY A 542 -6.70 -20.49 -44.20
N SER A 543 -6.81 -19.17 -44.06
CA SER A 543 -5.85 -18.18 -44.58
C SER A 543 -5.04 -17.44 -43.51
N LEU A 544 -5.22 -17.77 -42.22
CA LEU A 544 -4.45 -17.18 -41.13
C LEU A 544 -3.05 -17.80 -41.03
N ASN A 545 -2.03 -16.94 -41.12
CA ASN A 545 -0.61 -17.28 -41.02
C ASN A 545 -0.30 -18.06 -39.74
N LEU A 546 0.74 -18.90 -39.83
CA LEU A 546 1.25 -19.85 -38.81
C LEU A 546 1.43 -19.28 -37.38
N PHE A 547 1.47 -17.95 -37.22
CA PHE A 547 1.54 -17.24 -35.94
C PHE A 547 0.26 -17.34 -35.11
N PHE A 548 -0.92 -17.29 -35.74
CA PHE A 548 -2.22 -17.31 -35.04
C PHE A 548 -2.59 -18.70 -34.51
N PHE A 549 -2.14 -19.77 -35.17
CA PHE A 549 -2.46 -21.15 -34.79
C PHE A 549 -1.87 -21.55 -33.43
N LYS A 550 -0.74 -20.96 -33.03
CA LYS A 550 -0.05 -21.31 -31.78
C LYS A 550 -0.77 -20.75 -30.54
N CYS A 551 -1.37 -19.57 -30.63
CA CYS A 551 -2.16 -18.95 -29.54
C CYS A 551 -3.51 -19.68 -29.32
N LEU A 552 -4.10 -20.28 -30.37
CA LEU A 552 -5.36 -21.03 -30.28
C LEU A 552 -5.18 -22.51 -29.86
N GLN A 553 -4.09 -23.17 -30.28
CA GLN A 553 -3.86 -24.60 -29.99
C GLN A 553 -3.69 -24.92 -28.50
N ASP A 554 -3.06 -24.03 -27.73
CA ASP A 554 -2.84 -24.26 -26.29
C ASP A 554 -4.14 -24.26 -25.47
N THR A 555 -5.26 -23.83 -26.06
CA THR A 555 -6.60 -23.86 -25.45
C THR A 555 -7.41 -25.15 -25.71
N LEU A 556 -6.98 -26.02 -26.63
CA LEU A 556 -7.75 -27.21 -27.04
C LEU A 556 -7.24 -28.55 -26.48
N LEU A 557 -6.16 -28.55 -25.69
CA LEU A 557 -5.57 -29.78 -25.13
C LEU A 557 -6.35 -30.45 -23.98
N TYR A 558 -7.62 -30.08 -23.74
CA TYR A 558 -8.48 -30.80 -22.78
C TYR A 558 -9.36 -31.91 -23.39
N ARG A 559 -9.20 -32.26 -24.67
CA ARG A 559 -9.85 -33.45 -25.27
C ARG A 559 -9.03 -34.10 -26.37
N ASN A 560 -8.42 -35.25 -26.05
CA ASN A 560 -8.62 -36.53 -26.77
C ASN A 560 -7.51 -37.53 -26.41
N SER A 561 -7.66 -38.18 -25.25
CA SER A 561 -7.27 -39.57 -25.13
C SER A 561 -8.22 -40.42 -25.98
N SER A 562 -7.68 -41.39 -26.72
CA SER A 562 -8.36 -42.41 -27.55
C SER A 562 -9.08 -41.91 -28.81
N PHE A 563 -8.47 -42.11 -29.99
CA PHE A 563 -8.99 -42.97 -31.07
C PHE A 563 -7.95 -43.06 -32.20
N GLY A 564 -7.77 -44.26 -32.74
CA GLY A 564 -6.67 -44.63 -33.64
C GLY A 564 -6.75 -44.04 -35.06
N LEU A 565 -5.57 -43.76 -35.62
CA LEU A 565 -5.33 -43.35 -37.00
C LEU A 565 -5.49 -44.51 -38.00
N PRO A 566 -6.08 -44.28 -39.19
CA PRO A 566 -5.69 -44.98 -40.40
C PRO A 566 -4.76 -44.10 -41.26
N LYS A 567 -3.64 -44.72 -41.69
CA LYS A 567 -2.70 -44.22 -42.70
C LYS A 567 -3.41 -43.92 -44.02
N ILE A 568 -3.10 -42.78 -44.64
CA ILE A 568 -3.16 -42.62 -46.10
C ILE A 568 -1.85 -41.98 -46.60
N ARG A 569 -1.36 -42.55 -47.71
CA ARG A 569 -0.05 -42.38 -48.34
C ARG A 569 0.07 -41.04 -49.08
N ASN A 570 1.28 -40.49 -49.06
CA ASN A 570 1.75 -39.47 -49.98
C ASN A 570 1.78 -39.98 -51.42
N SER A 571 1.39 -39.11 -52.35
CA SER A 571 2.08 -38.86 -53.60
C SER A 571 2.70 -37.48 -53.53
#